data_AF-A0A7C0UV47-F1
#
_entry.id   AF-A0A7C0UV47-F1
#
_cell.length_a   1.000
_cell.length_b   1.000
_cell.length_c   1.000
_cell.angle_alpha   90.00
_cell.angle_beta   90.00
_cell.angle_gamma   90.00
#
_symmetry.space_group_name_H-M   'P 1'
#
loop_
_entity.id
_entity.type
_entity.pdbx_description
1 polymer ?
#
loop_
_entity_poly.entity_id
_entity_poly.type
_entity_poly.pdbx_seq_one_letter_code
_entity_poly.pdbx_strand_id
1 'polypeptide(L)'
;MSGFELSEKEIRTIIDYLAGRTLISRRREFERYSYGRGRILHRNALLYRSIIREIERKAGRIKVNIEDTGDGDALVVIEDPEHSYRRETHVPKEIARYIANRFPDIVPAFDLK
;
A
#
# COMPACT_ATOMS: atom_id res chain seq x y z
N MET A 1 -0.19 -8.29 23.39
CA MET A 1 0.91 -8.42 22.41
C MET A 1 1.16 -7.04 21.86
N SER A 2 2.34 -6.45 22.07
CA SER A 2 2.68 -5.13 21.51
C SER A 2 2.80 -5.26 19.99
N GLY A 3 1.84 -4.69 19.26
CA GLY A 3 1.95 -4.57 17.81
C GLY A 3 3.18 -3.72 17.48
N PHE A 4 4.09 -4.25 16.67
CA PHE A 4 5.17 -3.46 16.11
C PHE A 4 4.53 -2.45 15.15
N GLU A 5 4.46 -1.17 15.54
CA GLU A 5 4.05 -0.11 14.63
C GLU A 5 5.25 0.29 13.77
N LEU A 6 5.09 0.21 12.45
CA LEU A 6 6.09 0.66 11.50
C LEU A 6 5.93 2.17 11.26
N SER A 7 7.04 2.90 11.31
CA SER A 7 7.06 4.31 10.92
C SER A 7 6.84 4.49 9.41
N GLU A 8 6.39 5.68 9.01
CA GLU A 8 6.21 6.04 7.60
C GLU A 8 7.48 5.80 6.76
N LYS A 9 8.64 6.12 7.35
CA LYS A 9 9.96 5.91 6.73
C LYS A 9 10.22 4.42 6.51
N GLU A 10 9.92 3.57 7.49
CA GLU A 10 10.12 2.12 7.40
C GLU A 10 9.19 1.50 6.36
N ILE A 11 7.91 1.90 6.33
CA ILE A 11 6.94 1.43 5.33
C ILE A 11 7.41 1.79 3.92
N ARG A 12 7.82 3.04 3.70
CA ARG A 12 8.38 3.47 2.42
C ARG A 12 9.63 2.68 2.05
N THR A 13 10.57 2.53 2.98
CA THR A 13 11.79 1.74 2.74
C THR A 13 11.44 0.31 2.38
N ILE A 14 10.48 -0.34 3.04
CA ILE A 14 10.04 -1.70 2.72
C ILE A 14 9.43 -1.74 1.31
N ILE A 15 8.50 -0.85 0.97
CA ILE A 15 7.87 -0.81 -0.36
C ILE A 15 8.93 -0.60 -1.45
N ASP A 16 9.79 0.41 -1.29
CA ASP A 16 10.82 0.77 -2.29
C ASP A 16 11.91 -0.30 -2.40
N TYR A 17 12.37 -0.85 -1.27
CA TYR A 17 13.38 -1.91 -1.22
C TYR A 17 12.87 -3.19 -1.89
N LEU A 18 11.64 -3.59 -1.56
CA LEU A 18 11.04 -4.80 -2.12
C LEU A 18 10.71 -4.60 -3.61
N ALA A 19 10.12 -3.46 -3.99
CA ALA A 19 9.70 -3.19 -5.35
C ALA A 19 10.85 -2.81 -6.32
N GLY A 20 12.00 -2.36 -5.80
CA GLY A 20 13.12 -1.85 -6.60
C GLY A 20 14.11 -2.92 -7.08
N ARG A 21 14.13 -4.11 -6.48
CA ARG A 21 15.08 -5.19 -6.84
C ARG A 21 14.55 -6.04 -7.99
N THR A 22 15.39 -6.73 -8.77
CA THR A 22 14.95 -7.69 -9.82
C THR A 22 14.62 -9.08 -9.25
N LEU A 23 13.72 -9.84 -9.90
CA LEU A 23 13.28 -11.20 -9.49
C LEU A 23 14.45 -12.16 -9.16
N ILE A 24 15.59 -11.99 -9.84
CA ILE A 24 16.79 -12.85 -9.72
C ILE A 24 17.58 -12.56 -8.43
N SER A 25 17.81 -11.28 -8.10
CA SER A 25 18.46 -10.89 -6.83
C SER A 25 17.67 -11.35 -5.58
N ARG A 26 16.37 -11.57 -5.76
CA ARG A 26 15.40 -11.90 -4.71
C ARG A 26 15.34 -13.37 -4.32
N ARG A 27 15.67 -14.32 -5.21
CA ARG A 27 15.69 -15.75 -4.83
C ARG A 27 16.72 -16.02 -3.72
N ARG A 28 17.91 -15.42 -3.80
CA ARG A 28 18.99 -15.63 -2.80
C ARG A 28 18.70 -15.01 -1.42
N GLU A 29 18.07 -13.84 -1.35
CA GLU A 29 17.76 -13.21 -0.05
C GLU A 29 16.49 -13.78 0.59
N PHE A 30 15.46 -14.05 -0.22
CA PHE A 30 14.18 -14.59 0.26
C PHE A 30 14.14 -16.12 0.33
N GLU A 31 15.19 -16.84 -0.08
CA GLU A 31 15.37 -18.27 0.23
C GLU A 31 15.29 -18.53 1.74
N ARG A 32 15.63 -17.54 2.59
CA ARG A 32 15.45 -17.58 4.04
C ARG A 32 13.99 -17.45 4.49
N TYR A 33 13.12 -16.88 3.66
CA TYR A 33 11.70 -16.68 3.93
C TYR A 33 10.86 -17.76 3.24
N SER A 34 10.87 -18.97 3.81
CA SER A 34 9.91 -20.07 3.58
C SER A 34 9.25 -20.05 2.18
N TYR A 35 10.00 -20.46 1.15
CA TYR A 35 9.66 -20.97 -0.20
C TYR A 35 8.41 -20.47 -0.99
N GLY A 36 7.73 -19.40 -0.56
CA GLY A 36 6.52 -18.88 -1.20
C GLY A 36 6.08 -17.53 -0.65
N ARG A 37 6.33 -17.26 0.64
CA ARG A 37 5.98 -15.99 1.29
C ARG A 37 6.73 -14.80 0.71
N GLY A 38 8.00 -14.94 0.33
CA GLY A 38 8.78 -13.87 -0.30
C GLY A 38 8.21 -13.40 -1.65
N ARG A 39 7.63 -14.32 -2.44
CA ARG A 39 6.98 -13.97 -3.71
C ARG A 39 5.70 -13.17 -3.49
N ILE A 40 4.90 -13.56 -2.49
CA ILE A 40 3.66 -12.87 -2.10
C ILE A 40 4.01 -11.47 -1.59
N LEU A 41 4.97 -11.36 -0.67
CA LEU A 41 5.42 -10.09 -0.10
C LEU A 41 5.89 -9.12 -1.18
N HIS A 42 6.71 -9.60 -2.12
CA HIS A 42 7.16 -8.79 -3.25
C HIS A 42 6.01 -8.34 -4.16
N ARG A 43 5.05 -9.23 -4.46
CA ARG A 43 3.88 -8.89 -5.28
C ARG A 43 3.04 -7.80 -4.60
N ASN A 44 2.84 -7.91 -3.30
CA ASN A 44 2.14 -6.92 -2.50
C ASN A 44 2.89 -5.58 -2.48
N ALA A 45 4.21 -5.58 -2.32
CA ALA A 45 5.01 -4.35 -2.40
C ALA A 45 4.90 -3.65 -3.77
N LEU A 46 4.92 -4.40 -4.88
CA LEU A 46 4.68 -3.83 -6.21
C LEU A 46 3.26 -3.24 -6.33
N LEU A 47 2.26 -3.94 -5.79
CA LEU A 47 0.88 -3.47 -5.79
C LEU A 47 0.76 -2.15 -5.02
N TYR A 48 1.30 -2.08 -3.81
CA TYR A 48 1.26 -0.87 -2.97
C TYR A 48 2.01 0.29 -3.64
N ARG A 49 3.19 0.03 -4.22
CA ARG A 49 3.91 1.04 -5.01
C ARG A 49 3.11 1.53 -6.21
N SER A 50 2.37 0.65 -6.88
CA SER A 50 1.51 1.03 -8.00
C SER A 50 0.38 1.95 -7.56
N ILE A 51 -0.26 1.66 -6.42
CA ILE A 51 -1.33 2.49 -5.85
C ILE A 51 -0.78 3.89 -5.52
N ILE A 52 0.33 3.96 -4.78
CA ILE A 52 0.96 5.23 -4.40
C ILE A 52 1.29 6.07 -5.64
N ARG A 53 1.92 5.46 -6.66
CA ARG A 53 2.25 6.15 -7.91
C ARG A 53 1.04 6.61 -8.71
N GLU A 54 -0.05 5.85 -8.64
CA GLU A 54 -1.29 6.22 -9.31
C GLU A 54 -1.91 7.46 -8.66
N ILE A 55 -1.92 7.49 -7.32
CA ILE A 55 -2.36 8.66 -6.55
C ILE A 55 -1.48 9.87 -6.86
N GLU A 56 -0.14 9.71 -6.83
CA GLU A 56 0.80 10.80 -7.14
C GLU A 56 0.60 11.38 -8.55
N ARG A 57 0.39 10.53 -9.56
CA ARG A 57 0.27 10.97 -10.96
C ARG A 57 -1.05 11.65 -11.27
N LYS A 58 -2.12 11.31 -10.54
CA LYS A 58 -3.46 11.83 -10.79
C LYS A 58 -3.97 12.71 -9.65
N ALA A 59 -3.08 13.18 -8.78
CA ALA A 59 -3.40 14.07 -7.67
C ALA A 59 -4.23 15.27 -8.17
N GLY A 60 -5.37 15.52 -7.52
CA GLY A 60 -6.34 16.57 -7.91
C GLY A 60 -7.40 16.14 -8.94
N ARG A 61 -7.26 14.98 -9.59
CA ARG A 61 -8.26 14.44 -10.53
C ARG A 61 -9.06 13.27 -9.94
N ILE A 62 -8.39 12.44 -9.16
CA ILE A 62 -8.99 11.25 -8.57
C ILE A 62 -9.53 11.55 -7.18
N LYS A 63 -10.61 10.87 -6.82
CA LYS A 63 -11.05 10.73 -5.43
C LYS A 63 -10.42 9.47 -4.86
N VAL A 64 -9.89 9.57 -3.66
CA VAL A 64 -9.43 8.39 -2.92
C VAL A 64 -10.25 8.32 -1.65
N ASN A 65 -10.85 7.16 -1.39
CA ASN A 65 -11.52 6.84 -0.14
C ASN A 65 -10.80 5.66 0.49
N ILE A 66 -10.72 5.66 1.82
CA ILE A 66 -10.15 4.55 2.56
C ILE A 66 -11.16 4.13 3.62
N GLU A 67 -11.55 2.86 3.61
CA GLU A 67 -12.56 2.27 4.49
C GLU A 67 -11.92 1.17 5.37
N ASP A 68 -12.20 1.16 6.66
CA ASP A 68 -11.75 0.10 7.57
C ASP A 68 -12.66 -1.14 7.42
N THR A 69 -12.07 -2.30 7.16
CA THR A 69 -12.81 -3.56 6.98
C THR A 69 -12.76 -4.50 8.20
N GLY A 70 -12.21 -4.05 9.33
CA GLY A 70 -12.22 -4.78 10.61
C GLY A 70 -11.06 -5.77 10.83
N ASP A 71 -10.62 -6.50 9.80
CA ASP A 71 -9.68 -7.62 9.91
C ASP A 71 -8.19 -7.25 9.76
N GLY A 72 -7.77 -6.08 10.24
CA GLY A 72 -6.37 -5.60 10.09
C GLY A 72 -6.01 -5.10 8.69
N ASP A 73 -6.94 -5.21 7.75
CA ASP A 73 -6.90 -4.60 6.44
C ASP A 73 -7.82 -3.36 6.37
N ALA A 74 -7.61 -2.56 5.34
CA ALA A 74 -8.44 -1.45 4.93
C ALA A 74 -8.62 -1.50 3.40
N LEU A 75 -9.78 -1.08 2.93
CA LEU A 75 -10.10 -0.96 1.52
C LEU A 75 -9.71 0.43 1.03
N VAL A 76 -8.79 0.50 0.08
CA VAL A 76 -8.47 1.74 -0.64
C VAL A 76 -9.26 1.74 -1.94
N VAL A 77 -10.12 2.73 -2.10
CA VAL A 77 -10.91 2.96 -3.31
C VAL A 77 -10.38 4.20 -4.03
N ILE A 78 -9.93 4.03 -5.26
CA ILE A 78 -9.50 5.12 -6.15
C ILE A 78 -10.54 5.26 -7.25
N GLU A 79 -11.10 6.46 -7.40
CA GLU A 79 -12.12 6.79 -8.40
C GLU A 79 -11.67 7.95 -9.27
N ASP A 80 -11.85 7.82 -10.59
CA ASP A 80 -11.73 8.90 -11.56
C ASP A 80 -13.10 9.09 -12.22
N PRO A 81 -13.92 10.05 -11.73
CA PRO A 81 -15.30 10.20 -12.18
C PRO A 81 -15.41 10.65 -13.64
N GLU A 82 -14.37 11.28 -14.19
CA GLU A 82 -14.37 11.73 -15.59
C GLU A 82 -14.20 10.56 -16.58
N HIS A 83 -13.55 9.48 -16.15
CA HIS A 83 -13.25 8.32 -16.99
C HIS A 83 -14.01 7.06 -16.63
N SER A 84 -15.02 7.15 -15.74
CA SER A 84 -15.75 5.98 -15.21
C SER A 84 -14.80 4.89 -14.69
N TYR A 85 -13.67 5.30 -14.09
CA TYR A 85 -12.67 4.37 -13.57
C TYR A 85 -12.81 4.27 -12.06
N ARG A 86 -12.78 3.03 -11.56
CA ARG A 86 -12.80 2.71 -10.15
C ARG A 86 -11.89 1.52 -9.89
N ARG A 87 -11.05 1.64 -8.87
CA ARG A 87 -10.15 0.60 -8.42
C ARG A 87 -10.29 0.41 -6.93
N GLU A 88 -10.53 -0.83 -6.54
CA GLU A 88 -10.66 -1.27 -5.16
C GLU A 88 -9.46 -2.13 -4.82
N THR A 89 -8.79 -1.86 -3.70
CA THR A 89 -7.65 -2.68 -3.27
C THR A 89 -7.58 -2.76 -1.75
N HIS A 90 -7.61 -3.99 -1.24
CA HIS A 90 -7.32 -4.25 0.17
C HIS A 90 -5.82 -4.10 0.43
N VAL A 91 -5.50 -3.32 1.45
CA VAL A 91 -4.15 -3.10 1.94
C VAL A 91 -4.13 -3.23 3.47
N PRO A 92 -3.00 -3.64 4.08
CA PRO A 92 -2.85 -3.61 5.52
C PRO A 92 -3.09 -2.20 6.08
N LYS A 93 -3.64 -2.10 7.30
CA LYS A 93 -3.95 -0.81 7.93
C LYS A 93 -2.75 0.13 8.02
N GLU A 94 -1.54 -0.38 8.19
CA GLU A 94 -0.31 0.41 8.22
C GLU A 94 -0.05 1.08 6.86
N ILE A 95 -0.33 0.37 5.76
CA ILE A 95 -0.21 0.92 4.40
C ILE A 95 -1.31 1.95 4.12
N ALA A 96 -2.54 1.68 4.56
CA ALA A 96 -3.64 2.64 4.46
C ALA A 96 -3.33 3.92 5.24
N ARG A 97 -2.84 3.80 6.48
CA ARG A 97 -2.33 4.91 7.30
C ARG A 97 -1.25 5.71 6.59
N TYR A 98 -0.27 5.01 6.01
CA TYR A 98 0.79 5.64 5.22
C TYR A 98 0.22 6.44 4.02
N ILE A 99 -0.75 5.89 3.29
CA ILE A 99 -1.37 6.56 2.15
C ILE A 99 -2.13 7.82 2.62
N ALA A 100 -2.95 7.71 3.66
CA ALA A 100 -3.70 8.85 4.20
C ALA A 100 -2.79 9.99 4.69
N ASN A 101 -1.70 9.66 5.39
CA ASN A 101 -0.75 10.66 5.88
C ASN A 101 0.01 11.35 4.73
N ARG A 102 0.37 10.60 3.69
CA ARG A 102 1.14 11.11 2.55
C ARG A 102 0.30 12.01 1.63
N PHE A 103 -1.00 11.79 1.58
CA PHE A 103 -1.94 12.54 0.74
C PHE A 103 -3.08 13.07 1.61
N PRO A 104 -2.87 14.15 2.38
CA PRO A 104 -3.85 14.63 3.35
C PRO A 104 -5.13 15.18 2.72
N ASP A 105 -5.12 15.48 1.42
CA ASP A 105 -6.31 15.87 0.64
C ASP A 105 -7.25 14.68 0.35
N ILE A 106 -6.82 13.45 0.69
CA ILE A 106 -7.68 12.27 0.74
C ILE A 106 -8.59 12.42 1.95
N VAL A 107 -9.88 12.17 1.79
CA VAL A 107 -10.80 12.11 2.92
C VAL A 107 -10.74 10.68 3.49
N PRO A 108 -10.04 10.44 4.62
CA PRO A 108 -10.17 9.16 5.30
C PRO A 108 -11.60 9.04 5.83
N ALA A 109 -12.26 7.90 5.61
CA ALA A 109 -13.59 7.65 6.17
C ALA A 109 -13.54 7.26 7.66
N PHE A 110 -12.34 7.28 8.28
CA PHE A 110 -12.12 6.86 9.66
C PHE A 110 -11.10 7.75 10.38
N ASP A 111 -11.31 7.88 11.70
CA ASP A 111 -10.39 8.52 12.65
C ASP A 111 -9.11 7.68 12.73
N LEU A 112 -8.01 8.21 12.18
CA LEU A 112 -6.67 7.62 12.31
C LEU A 112 -6.12 7.89 13.71
N LYS A 113 -6.60 7.12 14.70
CA LYS A 113 -6.01 7.10 16.05
C LYS A 113 -4.83 6.15 16.14
#